data_AF-A0AAD7JTL5-F1
#
_entry.id   AF-A0AAD7JTL5-F1
#
_cell.length_a   1.000
_cell.length_b   1.000
_cell.length_c   1.000
_cell.angle_alpha   90.00
_cell.angle_beta   90.00
_cell.angle_gamma   90.00
#
_symmetry.space_group_name_H-M   'P 1'
#
loop_
_entity.id
_entity.type
_entity.pdbx_description
1 polymer ?
#
loop_
_entity_poly.entity_id
_entity_poly.type
_entity_poly.pdbx_seq_one_letter_code
_entity_poly.pdbx_strand_id
1 'polypeptide(L)'
;MATPSTPKRKRPAESSNGEEDGNPSPRKTRAPRGTPTKAEERKAVAAAKAERKEAWALWCSQNVWEPNPAYRQRVGSIEMHRTDAMKYYCLTAEEMATLPYFSFENDNHEQAPPGKSYAVAGLEKLAHRKFAMLNIGHPPDASSATEAQFLRDGKNLFDDHINKLNERSKSPRRKKTWRVIRVPIQRLP
;
A
#
# COMPACT_ATOMS: atom_id res chain seq x y z
N MET A 1 -48.27 35.97 6.84
CA MET A 1 -48.16 37.24 6.08
C MET A 1 -47.76 36.90 4.65
N ALA A 2 -48.36 37.62 3.70
CA ALA A 2 -48.40 37.35 2.27
C ALA A 2 -47.11 37.70 1.50
N THR A 3 -47.00 37.18 0.27
CA THR A 3 -46.00 37.53 -0.77
C THR A 3 -46.13 38.99 -1.24
N PRO A 4 -45.08 39.55 -1.87
CA PRO A 4 -45.20 39.92 -3.31
C PRO A 4 -43.88 39.68 -4.09
N SER A 5 -43.89 39.25 -5.36
CA SER A 5 -44.36 39.89 -6.61
C SER A 5 -43.38 40.92 -7.21
N THR A 6 -43.01 40.64 -8.47
CA THR A 6 -42.10 41.27 -9.46
C THR A 6 -42.24 42.80 -9.66
N PRO A 7 -41.29 43.46 -10.37
CA PRO A 7 -41.62 43.81 -11.77
C PRO A 7 -40.48 43.80 -12.81
N LYS A 8 -40.91 43.50 -14.04
CA LYS A 8 -40.28 43.72 -15.36
C LYS A 8 -40.12 45.22 -15.71
N ARG A 9 -39.11 45.55 -16.52
CA ARG A 9 -39.11 46.74 -17.42
C ARG A 9 -38.15 46.48 -18.61
N LYS A 10 -38.65 46.07 -19.78
CA LYS A 10 -39.05 46.84 -21.01
C LYS A 10 -37.91 47.59 -21.75
N ARG A 11 -37.44 46.97 -22.86
CA ARG A 11 -37.36 47.41 -24.31
C ARG A 11 -36.86 48.83 -24.67
N PRO A 12 -36.23 49.06 -25.86
CA PRO A 12 -36.86 49.00 -27.20
C PRO A 12 -36.01 48.28 -28.31
N ALA A 13 -36.64 47.61 -29.30
CA ALA A 13 -36.96 48.02 -30.71
C ALA A 13 -35.69 48.17 -31.59
N GLU A 14 -35.56 47.66 -32.82
CA GLU A 14 -36.47 47.69 -33.98
C GLU A 14 -35.88 46.89 -35.17
N SER A 15 -36.75 46.33 -36.03
CA SER A 15 -36.67 45.98 -37.49
C SER A 15 -35.38 45.39 -38.11
N SER A 16 -35.36 44.53 -39.14
CA SER A 16 -36.28 44.31 -40.26
C SER A 16 -36.03 42.94 -40.94
N ASN A 17 -37.01 42.53 -41.73
CA ASN A 17 -37.04 41.40 -42.68
C ASN A 17 -35.86 41.31 -43.65
N GLY A 18 -35.56 40.08 -44.10
CA GLY A 18 -34.78 39.79 -45.31
C GLY A 18 -34.66 38.28 -45.55
N GLU A 19 -35.31 37.81 -46.62
CA GLU A 19 -35.35 36.42 -47.11
C GLU A 19 -34.01 35.95 -47.71
N GLU A 20 -33.90 34.60 -47.79
CA GLU A 20 -33.10 33.74 -48.67
C GLU A 20 -31.82 34.27 -49.34
N ASP A 21 -30.67 33.64 -49.06
CA ASP A 21 -29.82 33.02 -50.10
C ASP A 21 -28.79 32.05 -49.47
N GLY A 22 -28.40 31.02 -50.23
CA GLY A 22 -27.68 29.84 -49.75
C GLY A 22 -26.22 30.09 -49.39
N ASN A 23 -25.77 29.42 -48.31
CA ASN A 23 -24.40 28.93 -48.20
C ASN A 23 -24.30 27.83 -47.12
N PRO A 24 -23.92 26.58 -47.43
CA PRO A 24 -23.65 25.59 -46.40
C PRO A 24 -22.32 25.93 -45.72
N SER A 25 -22.40 26.73 -44.65
CA SER A 25 -21.27 26.98 -43.76
C SER A 25 -20.73 25.64 -43.23
N PRO A 26 -19.41 25.39 -43.27
CA PRO A 26 -18.87 24.08 -42.95
C PRO A 26 -19.16 23.79 -41.48
N ARG A 27 -19.88 22.68 -41.23
CA ARG A 27 -20.03 22.11 -39.88
C ARG A 27 -18.66 22.13 -39.23
N LYS A 28 -18.51 22.89 -38.14
CA LYS A 28 -17.37 22.79 -37.24
C LYS A 28 -17.25 21.33 -36.82
N THR A 29 -16.38 20.60 -37.50
CA THR A 29 -15.90 19.29 -37.06
C THR A 29 -15.29 19.52 -35.69
N ARG A 30 -16.00 19.06 -34.66
CA ARG A 30 -15.49 18.99 -33.29
C ARG A 30 -14.12 18.31 -33.38
N ALA A 31 -13.07 19.04 -33.03
CA ALA A 31 -11.74 18.49 -32.89
C ALA A 31 -11.80 17.24 -32.00
N PRO A 32 -11.02 16.19 -32.31
CA PRO A 32 -10.98 15.00 -31.48
C PRO A 32 -10.54 15.41 -30.09
N ARG A 33 -11.32 15.03 -29.09
CA ARG A 33 -11.09 15.30 -27.67
C ARG A 33 -9.87 14.48 -27.24
N GLY A 34 -8.68 14.99 -27.50
CA GLY A 34 -7.44 14.21 -27.49
C GLY A 34 -6.39 14.76 -26.54
N THR A 35 -6.69 14.83 -25.24
CA THR A 35 -5.74 14.73 -24.13
C THR A 35 -6.55 14.65 -22.83
N PRO A 36 -6.26 13.70 -21.93
CA PRO A 36 -6.90 13.66 -20.62
C PRO A 36 -6.60 14.95 -19.86
N THR A 37 -7.60 15.46 -19.17
CA THR A 37 -7.42 16.58 -18.25
C THR A 37 -6.59 16.13 -17.04
N LYS A 38 -5.87 17.06 -16.41
CA LYS A 38 -5.14 16.82 -15.16
C LYS A 38 -6.00 16.19 -14.06
N ALA A 39 -7.31 16.43 -14.07
CA ALA A 39 -8.26 15.83 -13.15
C ALA A 39 -8.51 14.35 -13.47
N GLU A 40 -8.62 13.98 -14.74
CA GLU A 40 -8.77 12.59 -15.21
C GLU A 40 -7.49 11.79 -14.94
N GLU A 41 -6.31 12.36 -15.19
CA GLU A 41 -5.03 11.72 -14.87
C GLU A 41 -4.92 11.42 -13.37
N ARG A 42 -5.26 12.38 -12.50
CA ARG A 42 -5.25 12.19 -11.05
C ARG A 42 -6.21 11.08 -10.61
N LYS A 43 -7.40 11.03 -11.20
CA LYS A 43 -8.39 9.96 -10.93
C LYS A 43 -7.86 8.60 -11.38
N ALA A 44 -7.25 8.51 -12.55
CA ALA A 44 -6.66 7.26 -13.04
C ALA A 44 -5.53 6.75 -12.13
N VAL A 45 -4.64 7.64 -11.68
CA VAL A 45 -3.57 7.29 -10.72
C VAL A 45 -4.16 6.84 -9.38
N ALA A 46 -5.19 7.53 -8.88
CA ALA A 46 -5.84 7.15 -7.63
C ALA A 46 -6.55 5.79 -7.74
N ALA A 47 -7.21 5.52 -8.86
CA ALA A 47 -7.86 4.25 -9.13
C ALA A 47 -6.84 3.11 -9.20
N ALA A 48 -5.76 3.26 -9.96
CA ALA A 48 -4.68 2.26 -10.04
C ALA A 48 -4.05 1.99 -8.66
N LYS A 49 -3.91 3.02 -7.82
CA LYS A 49 -3.42 2.85 -6.45
C LYS A 49 -4.41 2.09 -5.56
N ALA A 50 -5.71 2.32 -5.74
CA ALA A 50 -6.74 1.58 -5.00
C ALA A 50 -6.74 0.11 -5.40
N GLU A 51 -6.73 -0.18 -6.70
CA GLU A 51 -6.65 -1.54 -7.26
C GLU A 51 -5.44 -2.31 -6.70
N ARG A 52 -4.25 -1.70 -6.69
CA ARG A 52 -3.05 -2.35 -6.11
C ARG A 52 -3.17 -2.64 -4.62
N LYS A 53 -3.88 -1.79 -3.86
CA LYS A 53 -4.12 -2.03 -2.43
C LYS A 53 -5.10 -3.18 -2.23
N GLU A 54 -6.15 -3.24 -3.03
CA GLU A 54 -7.13 -4.34 -2.99
C GLU A 54 -6.45 -5.66 -3.35
N ALA A 55 -5.65 -5.67 -4.41
CA ALA A 55 -4.81 -6.79 -4.79
C ALA A 55 -3.86 -7.25 -3.66
N TRP A 56 -3.21 -6.30 -2.98
CA TRP A 56 -2.35 -6.61 -1.84
C TRP A 56 -3.13 -7.20 -0.65
N ALA A 57 -4.30 -6.65 -0.33
CA ALA A 57 -5.16 -7.17 0.72
C ALA A 57 -5.65 -8.59 0.41
N LEU A 58 -6.04 -8.85 -0.85
CA LEU A 58 -6.40 -10.18 -1.33
C LEU A 58 -5.23 -11.15 -1.23
N TRP A 59 -4.01 -10.72 -1.61
CA TRP A 59 -2.83 -11.54 -1.45
C TRP A 59 -2.61 -11.91 0.02
N CYS A 60 -2.76 -10.95 0.95
CA CYS A 60 -2.61 -11.22 2.38
C CYS A 60 -3.65 -12.22 2.90
N SER A 61 -4.92 -12.11 2.48
CA SER A 61 -5.97 -13.03 2.92
C SER A 61 -5.80 -14.46 2.39
N GLN A 62 -5.22 -14.61 1.20
CA GLN A 62 -4.92 -15.91 0.60
C GLN A 62 -3.64 -16.56 1.15
N ASN A 63 -2.74 -15.78 1.74
CA ASN A 63 -1.43 -16.24 2.23
C ASN A 63 -1.33 -16.22 3.76
N VAL A 64 -2.46 -16.29 4.48
CA VAL A 64 -2.47 -16.37 5.94
C VAL A 64 -1.72 -17.62 6.38
N TRP A 65 -0.77 -17.44 7.28
CA TRP A 65 -0.02 -18.55 7.86
C TRP A 65 -0.83 -19.22 8.96
N GLU A 66 -0.98 -20.54 8.85
CA GLU A 66 -1.60 -21.36 9.89
C GLU A 66 -0.65 -21.53 11.08
N PRO A 67 -1.07 -21.12 12.30
CA PRO A 67 -0.23 -21.23 13.48
C PRO A 67 0.17 -22.67 13.78
N ASN A 68 1.47 -22.93 13.80
CA ASN A 68 2.02 -24.22 14.19
C ASN A 68 2.74 -24.12 15.55
N PRO A 69 2.20 -24.71 16.63
CA PRO A 69 2.83 -24.70 17.96
C PRO A 69 4.22 -25.36 18.01
N ALA A 70 4.52 -26.25 17.07
CA ALA A 70 5.84 -26.89 16.94
C ALA A 70 6.83 -26.06 16.13
N TYR A 71 6.39 -24.96 15.48
CA TYR A 71 7.30 -24.08 14.74
C TYR A 71 8.35 -23.50 15.68
N ARG A 72 9.60 -23.58 15.25
CA ARG A 72 10.74 -22.96 15.92
C ARG A 72 11.57 -22.26 14.87
N GLN A 73 12.04 -21.07 15.20
CA GLN A 73 13.00 -20.39 14.36
C GLN A 73 14.35 -21.14 14.36
N ARG A 74 15.10 -20.98 13.27
CA ARG A 74 16.39 -21.66 13.10
C ARG A 74 17.41 -21.08 14.10
N VAL A 75 18.17 -21.94 14.77
CA VAL A 75 19.25 -21.49 15.65
C VAL A 75 20.24 -20.65 14.85
N GLY A 76 20.67 -19.53 15.42
CA GLY A 76 21.56 -18.58 14.76
C GLY A 76 20.85 -17.60 13.80
N SER A 77 19.55 -17.76 13.53
CA SER A 77 18.80 -16.76 12.78
C SER A 77 18.60 -15.47 13.57
N ILE A 78 18.38 -14.37 12.86
CA ILE A 78 18.03 -13.08 13.45
C ILE A 78 16.51 -12.95 13.48
N GLU A 79 15.98 -12.56 14.63
CA GLU A 79 14.56 -12.41 14.87
C GLU A 79 14.19 -11.00 15.32
N MET A 80 12.91 -10.67 15.17
CA MET A 80 12.35 -9.39 15.59
C MET A 80 10.96 -9.62 16.19
N HIS A 81 10.68 -8.97 17.32
CA HIS A 81 9.38 -9.02 17.97
C HIS A 81 8.33 -8.26 17.17
N ARG A 82 7.07 -8.71 17.27
CA ARG A 82 5.93 -8.20 16.48
C ARG A 82 5.85 -6.69 16.43
N THR A 83 5.87 -6.03 17.58
CA THR A 83 5.67 -4.57 17.69
C THR A 83 6.81 -3.80 17.00
N ASP A 84 8.06 -4.23 17.20
CA ASP A 84 9.21 -3.61 16.55
C ASP A 84 9.22 -3.89 15.03
N ALA A 85 8.81 -5.09 14.61
CA ALA A 85 8.68 -5.48 13.21
C ALA A 85 7.62 -4.65 12.48
N MET A 86 6.41 -4.56 13.03
CA MET A 86 5.32 -3.73 12.49
C MET A 86 5.76 -2.27 12.37
N LYS A 87 6.42 -1.74 13.41
CA LYS A 87 6.92 -0.37 13.40
C LYS A 87 7.98 -0.17 12.34
N TYR A 88 9.03 -1.00 12.31
CA TYR A 88 10.17 -0.81 11.41
C TYR A 88 9.80 -1.03 9.94
N TYR A 89 9.15 -2.15 9.62
CA TYR A 89 8.79 -2.52 8.26
C TYR A 89 7.47 -1.89 7.77
N CYS A 90 6.83 -1.07 8.61
CA CYS A 90 5.54 -0.43 8.33
C CYS A 90 4.46 -1.47 7.93
N LEU A 91 4.42 -2.57 8.67
CA LEU A 91 3.51 -3.69 8.41
C LEU A 91 2.28 -3.64 9.33
N THR A 92 1.13 -4.05 8.80
CA THR A 92 -0.13 -4.17 9.56
C THR A 92 -0.24 -5.54 10.23
N ALA A 93 -1.20 -5.69 11.14
CA ALA A 93 -1.44 -6.97 11.81
C ALA A 93 -1.83 -8.08 10.81
N GLU A 94 -2.63 -7.74 9.80
CA GLU A 94 -3.08 -8.65 8.74
C GLU A 94 -1.91 -9.11 7.88
N GLU A 95 -1.01 -8.20 7.49
CA GLU A 95 0.19 -8.52 6.74
C GLU A 95 1.12 -9.45 7.55
N MET A 96 1.28 -9.18 8.84
CA MET A 96 2.09 -10.01 9.74
C MET A 96 1.51 -11.41 9.95
N ALA A 97 0.20 -11.61 9.71
CA ALA A 97 -0.43 -12.92 9.82
C ALA A 97 -0.03 -13.87 8.67
N THR A 98 0.63 -13.36 7.62
CA THR A 98 1.15 -14.18 6.51
C THR A 98 2.49 -14.84 6.81
N LEU A 99 3.12 -14.51 7.93
CA LEU A 99 4.46 -14.98 8.27
C LEU A 99 4.43 -16.03 9.38
N PRO A 100 5.29 -17.07 9.28
CA PRO A 100 5.59 -17.95 10.40
C PRO A 100 6.15 -17.17 11.58
N TYR A 101 5.65 -17.48 12.78
CA TYR A 101 6.12 -16.87 14.02
C TYR A 101 6.33 -17.90 15.13
N PHE A 102 7.25 -17.58 16.03
CA PHE A 102 7.42 -18.28 17.29
C PHE A 102 6.71 -17.50 18.41
N SER A 103 5.95 -18.21 19.24
CA SER A 103 5.29 -17.64 20.41
C SER A 103 6.13 -17.86 21.66
N PHE A 104 6.25 -16.84 22.50
CA PHE A 104 6.96 -16.89 23.78
C PHE A 104 6.13 -16.25 24.89
N GLU A 105 6.36 -16.67 26.13
CA GLU A 105 5.71 -16.09 27.30
C GLU A 105 6.24 -14.69 27.58
N ASN A 106 5.35 -13.78 27.99
CA ASN A 106 5.75 -12.43 28.32
C ASN A 106 6.09 -12.34 29.80
N ASP A 107 7.37 -12.49 30.13
CA ASP A 107 7.88 -12.45 31.52
C ASP A 107 7.50 -11.18 32.29
N ASN A 108 7.17 -10.10 31.59
CA ASN A 108 6.80 -8.82 32.21
C ASN A 108 5.33 -8.74 32.62
N HIS A 109 4.46 -9.58 32.06
CA HIS A 109 3.01 -9.56 32.31
C HIS A 109 2.40 -10.95 32.08
N GLU A 110 2.16 -11.70 33.16
CA GLU A 110 1.59 -13.08 33.09
C GLU A 110 0.21 -13.16 32.43
N GLN A 111 -0.58 -12.09 32.50
CA GLN A 111 -1.92 -12.03 31.88
C GLN A 111 -1.91 -11.50 30.44
N ALA A 112 -0.76 -11.06 29.93
CA ALA A 112 -0.68 -10.55 28.57
C ALA A 112 -0.71 -11.70 27.54
N PRO A 113 -1.26 -11.46 26.34
CA PRO A 113 -1.15 -12.44 25.27
C PRO A 113 0.32 -12.75 24.97
N PRO A 114 0.64 -14.00 24.55
CA PRO A 114 2.00 -14.39 24.23
C PRO A 114 2.68 -13.45 23.24
N GLY A 115 3.96 -13.17 23.48
CA GLY A 115 4.81 -12.47 22.54
C GLY A 115 4.95 -13.27 21.25
N LYS A 116 5.15 -12.57 20.12
CA LYS A 116 5.43 -13.19 18.82
C LYS A 116 6.74 -12.67 18.26
N SER A 117 7.62 -13.57 17.86
CA SER A 117 8.85 -13.26 17.16
C SER A 117 8.84 -13.81 15.73
N TYR A 118 9.42 -13.04 14.82
CA TYR A 118 9.46 -13.32 13.39
C TYR A 118 10.89 -13.33 12.89
N ALA A 119 11.21 -14.22 11.96
CA ALA A 119 12.52 -14.23 11.31
C ALA A 119 12.69 -12.97 10.45
N VAL A 120 13.81 -12.26 10.61
CA VAL A 120 14.08 -11.00 9.89
C VAL A 120 14.05 -11.18 8.38
N ALA A 121 14.58 -12.30 7.86
CA ALA A 121 14.57 -12.59 6.42
C ALA A 121 13.13 -12.68 5.86
N GLY A 122 12.18 -13.22 6.65
CA GLY A 122 10.78 -13.29 6.26
C GLY A 122 10.12 -11.91 6.24
N LEU A 123 10.43 -11.07 7.25
CA LEU A 123 9.95 -9.69 7.33
C LEU A 123 10.46 -8.84 6.17
N GLU A 124 11.75 -8.93 5.84
CA GLU A 124 12.35 -8.22 4.71
C GLU A 124 11.69 -8.63 3.40
N LYS A 125 11.53 -9.93 3.15
CA LYS A 125 10.85 -10.43 1.96
C LYS A 125 9.41 -9.90 1.85
N LEU A 126 8.66 -9.92 2.95
CA LEU A 126 7.29 -9.41 2.98
C LEU A 126 7.23 -7.91 2.71
N ALA A 127 8.11 -7.13 3.35
CA ALA A 127 8.17 -5.69 3.16
C ALA A 127 8.54 -5.33 1.70
N HIS A 128 9.55 -5.98 1.13
CA HIS A 128 9.93 -5.75 -0.26
C HIS A 128 8.77 -6.06 -1.20
N ARG A 129 8.10 -7.21 -1.01
CA ARG A 129 6.92 -7.59 -1.81
C ARG A 129 5.80 -6.56 -1.71
N LYS A 130 5.47 -6.10 -0.50
CA LYS A 130 4.48 -5.04 -0.27
C LYS A 130 4.81 -3.79 -1.09
N PHE A 131 6.04 -3.31 -1.00
CA PHE A 131 6.44 -2.09 -1.71
C PHE A 131 6.44 -2.27 -3.22
N ALA A 132 6.85 -3.43 -3.73
CA ALA A 132 6.75 -3.75 -5.14
C ALA A 132 5.28 -3.79 -5.61
N MET A 133 4.40 -4.49 -4.89
CA MET A 133 2.98 -4.57 -5.25
C MET A 133 2.27 -3.21 -5.25
N LEU A 134 2.54 -2.37 -4.26
CA LEU A 134 1.86 -1.07 -4.15
C LEU A 134 2.34 -0.05 -5.18
N ASN A 135 3.57 -0.15 -5.69
CA ASN A 135 4.16 0.86 -6.58
C ASN A 135 4.33 0.38 -8.03
N ILE A 136 4.61 -0.91 -8.24
CA ILE A 136 4.87 -1.51 -9.55
C ILE A 136 3.63 -2.27 -10.02
N GLY A 137 3.01 -3.07 -9.14
CA GLY A 137 1.86 -3.91 -9.45
C GLY A 137 2.14 -5.39 -9.23
N HIS A 138 1.43 -6.28 -9.90
CA HIS A 138 1.67 -7.73 -9.79
C HIS A 138 2.96 -8.15 -10.53
N PRO A 139 3.66 -9.20 -10.05
CA PRO A 139 4.73 -9.79 -10.83
C PRO A 139 4.16 -10.27 -12.18
N PRO A 140 4.78 -9.93 -13.32
CA PRO A 140 4.24 -10.23 -14.64
C PRO A 140 4.28 -11.73 -14.99
N ASP A 141 5.04 -12.54 -14.24
CA ASP A 141 5.11 -13.98 -14.42
C ASP A 141 5.57 -14.67 -13.12
N ALA A 142 5.13 -15.90 -12.85
CA ALA A 142 5.43 -16.65 -11.63
C ALA A 142 6.85 -17.28 -11.63
N SER A 143 7.69 -16.93 -12.60
CA SER A 143 9.06 -17.42 -12.68
C SER A 143 9.90 -16.92 -11.48
N SER A 144 10.81 -17.76 -11.00
CA SER A 144 11.70 -17.43 -9.87
C SER A 144 12.63 -16.25 -10.16
N ALA A 145 13.04 -16.07 -11.43
CA ALA A 145 13.86 -14.94 -11.87
C ALA A 145 13.06 -13.62 -11.85
N THR A 146 11.79 -13.67 -12.27
CA THR A 146 10.87 -12.53 -12.23
C THR A 146 10.58 -12.11 -10.78
N GLU A 147 10.36 -13.08 -9.89
CA GLU A 147 10.15 -12.82 -8.47
C GLU A 147 11.39 -12.19 -7.81
N ALA A 148 12.59 -12.66 -8.13
CA ALA A 148 13.81 -12.08 -7.59
C ALA A 148 13.98 -10.61 -8.01
N GLN A 149 13.70 -10.27 -9.27
CA GLN A 149 13.72 -8.88 -9.72
C GLN A 149 12.65 -8.05 -9.01
N PHE A 150 11.43 -8.57 -8.92
CA PHE A 150 10.31 -7.92 -8.24
C PHE A 150 10.64 -7.57 -6.78
N LEU A 151 11.26 -8.50 -6.05
CA LEU A 151 11.71 -8.26 -4.68
C LEU A 151 12.88 -7.27 -4.60
N ARG A 152 13.78 -7.25 -5.58
CA ARG A 152 14.86 -6.24 -5.65
C ARG A 152 14.30 -4.83 -5.84
N ASP A 153 13.34 -4.66 -6.74
CA ASP A 153 12.71 -3.36 -6.98
C ASP A 153 11.92 -2.92 -5.73
N GLY A 154 11.21 -3.87 -5.11
CA GLY A 154 10.55 -3.67 -3.83
C GLY A 154 11.48 -3.24 -2.70
N LYS A 155 12.69 -3.81 -2.65
CA LYS A 155 13.73 -3.41 -1.69
C LYS A 155 14.14 -1.97 -1.90
N ASN A 156 14.41 -1.55 -3.12
CA ASN A 156 14.82 -0.17 -3.41
C ASN A 156 13.72 0.84 -2.98
N LEU A 157 12.46 0.52 -3.29
CA LEU A 157 11.31 1.34 -2.89
C LEU A 157 11.13 1.40 -1.37
N PHE A 158 11.38 0.30 -0.67
CA PHE A 158 11.37 0.25 0.79
C PHE A 158 12.51 1.09 1.39
N ASP A 159 13.73 0.91 0.90
CA ASP A 159 14.92 1.64 1.36
C ASP A 159 14.70 3.16 1.19
N ASP A 160 14.20 3.60 0.03
CA ASP A 160 13.82 4.99 -0.23
C ASP A 160 12.76 5.51 0.75
N HIS A 161 11.78 4.68 1.08
CA HIS A 161 10.74 5.05 2.04
C HIS A 161 11.30 5.22 3.45
N ILE A 162 12.14 4.28 3.91
CA ILE A 162 12.79 4.35 5.22
C ILE A 162 13.73 5.56 5.29
N ASN A 163 14.48 5.86 4.23
CA ASN A 163 15.35 7.04 4.16
C ASN A 163 14.54 8.33 4.32
N LYS A 164 13.43 8.48 3.58
CA LYS A 164 12.52 9.63 3.72
C LYS A 164 11.91 9.74 5.12
N LEU A 165 11.60 8.63 5.78
CA LEU A 165 11.13 8.64 7.16
C LEU A 165 12.21 9.04 8.15
N ASN A 166 13.46 8.62 7.92
CA ASN A 166 14.61 8.97 8.75
C ASN A 166 14.98 10.45 8.62
N GLU A 167 14.98 11.00 7.40
CA GLU A 167 15.21 12.43 7.15
C GLU A 167 14.21 13.33 7.87
N ARG A 168 12.95 12.89 7.98
CA ARG A 168 11.88 13.63 8.66
C ARG A 168 11.89 13.46 10.18
N SER A 169 12.63 12.50 10.70
CA SER A 169 12.62 12.14 12.12
C SER A 169 13.84 12.70 12.83
N LYS A 170 13.65 13.20 14.07
CA LYS A 170 14.78 13.59 14.94
C LYS A 170 15.65 12.39 15.33
N SER A 171 15.11 11.18 15.27
CA SER A 171 15.82 9.93 15.59
C SER A 171 15.62 8.91 14.47
N PRO A 172 16.69 8.41 13.82
CA PRO A 172 16.57 7.37 12.81
C PRO A 172 15.95 6.10 13.37
N ARG A 173 15.14 5.42 12.55
CA ARG A 173 14.57 4.11 12.87
C ARG A 173 15.69 3.07 12.87
N ARG A 174 15.89 2.41 14.01
CA ARG A 174 16.86 1.31 14.16
C ARG A 174 16.14 -0.02 14.18
N LYS A 175 16.69 -1.02 13.48
CA LYS A 175 16.26 -2.42 13.62
C LYS A 175 16.61 -2.87 15.03
N LYS A 176 15.61 -3.24 15.83
CA LYS A 176 15.83 -3.96 17.09
C LYS A 176 15.71 -5.43 16.80
N THR A 177 16.81 -6.16 16.95
CA THR A 177 16.90 -7.55 16.56
C THR A 177 17.52 -8.38 17.67
N TRP A 178 17.07 -9.62 17.77
CA TRP A 178 17.60 -10.62 18.68
C TRP A 178 18.21 -11.76 17.86
N ARG A 179 19.26 -12.37 18.37
CA ARG A 179 19.82 -13.59 17.77
C ARG A 179 19.19 -14.78 18.48
N VAL A 180 18.67 -15.73 17.72
CA VAL A 180 18.13 -16.97 18.28
C VAL A 180 19.28 -17.80 18.82
N ILE A 181 19.46 -17.76 20.14
CA ILE A 181 20.41 -18.57 20.88
C ILE A 181 19.60 -19.68 21.57
N ARG A 182 19.90 -20.94 21.27
CA ARG A 182 19.48 -22.04 22.16
C ARG A 182 20.59 -22.26 23.16
N VAL A 183 20.32 -21.98 24.44
CA VAL A 183 21.10 -22.61 25.52
C VAL A 183 20.62 -24.06 25.56
N PRO A 184 21.49 -25.07 25.39
CA PRO A 184 21.08 -26.43 25.68
C PRO A 184 20.66 -26.46 27.15
N ILE A 185 19.40 -26.77 27.42
CA ILE A 185 18.97 -27.14 28.75
C ILE A 185 19.77 -28.40 29.07
N GLN A 186 20.87 -28.25 29.81
CA GLN A 186 21.51 -29.39 30.45
C GLN A 186 20.46 -29.97 31.37
N ARG A 187 19.87 -31.10 30.97
CA ARG A 187 19.16 -31.95 31.92
C ARG A 187 20.23 -32.40 32.91
N LEU A 188 20.21 -31.80 34.10
CA LEU A 188 20.95 -32.36 35.23
C LEU A 188 20.38 -33.76 35.49
N PRO A 189 21.25 -34.75 35.77
CA PRO A 189 20.86 -36.15 35.98
C PRO A 189 19.94 -36.33 37.19
#